data_AF-C0W832-F1
#
_entry.id   AF-C0W832-F1
#
_cell.length_a   1.000
_cell.length_b   1.000
_cell.length_c   1.000
_cell.angle_alpha   90.00
_cell.angle_beta   90.00
_cell.angle_gamma   90.00
#
_symmetry.space_group_name_H-M   'P 1'
#
loop_
_entity.id
_entity.type
_entity.pdbx_description
1 polymer ?
#
loop_
_entity_poly.entity_id
_entity_poly.type
_entity_poly.pdbx_seq_one_letter_code
_entity_poly.pdbx_strand_id
1 'polypeptide(L)'
;MTTNQSSLQSLTAASDQARSRSWVRTALVEAGLVLAGTAAIALIGQVSLPLPFTPVPVTLGTLAVMGVGGVLGARRGLASVAVFALAACLGVPVLAGWGSGVTASFGYVLGYALAVVVAGKAARAGLGQGAGAGLSCRAGVLGRRIALLLVASALVYVPGVIWLKAATGAAWGAAFSMGVTPFVLGDVLKSVVAGLLPLRRA
;
A
#
# COMPACT_ATOMS: atom_id res chain seq x y z
N MET A 1 20.86 -56.39 -4.70
CA MET A 1 19.99 -55.55 -3.85
C MET A 1 20.51 -54.11 -3.66
N THR A 2 21.74 -53.76 -4.08
CA THR A 2 22.37 -52.44 -3.85
C THR A 2 22.06 -51.36 -4.89
N THR A 3 21.67 -51.74 -6.11
CA THR A 3 21.36 -50.82 -7.23
C THR A 3 20.14 -49.92 -7.01
N ASN A 4 19.25 -50.30 -6.10
CA ASN A 4 18.03 -49.52 -5.83
C ASN A 4 18.26 -48.41 -4.78
N GLN A 5 19.33 -48.49 -3.98
CA GLN A 5 19.60 -47.48 -2.94
C GLN A 5 20.32 -46.24 -3.49
N SER A 6 21.25 -46.42 -4.44
CA SER A 6 21.96 -45.32 -5.09
C SER A 6 21.07 -44.51 -6.04
N SER A 7 20.13 -45.15 -6.71
CA SER A 7 19.10 -44.49 -7.53
C SER A 7 18.15 -43.66 -6.67
N LEU A 8 17.69 -44.19 -5.54
CA LEU A 8 16.83 -43.45 -4.62
C LEU A 8 17.54 -42.25 -3.98
N GLN A 9 18.82 -42.38 -3.60
CA GLN A 9 19.61 -41.28 -3.04
C GLN A 9 19.85 -40.14 -4.05
N SER A 10 20.10 -40.47 -5.32
CA SER A 10 20.30 -39.45 -6.37
C SER A 10 19.00 -38.71 -6.71
N LEU A 11 17.86 -39.41 -6.71
CA LEU A 11 16.54 -38.79 -6.88
C LEU A 11 16.17 -37.85 -5.72
N THR A 12 16.46 -38.24 -4.47
CA THR A 12 16.21 -37.37 -3.31
C THR A 12 17.05 -36.10 -3.36
N ALA A 13 18.36 -36.20 -3.67
CA ALA A 13 19.26 -35.05 -3.74
C ALA A 13 18.88 -34.08 -4.88
N ALA A 14 18.49 -34.61 -6.04
CA ALA A 14 18.00 -33.78 -7.16
C ALA A 14 16.69 -33.07 -6.81
N SER A 15 15.77 -33.74 -6.11
CA SER A 15 14.49 -33.14 -5.69
C SER A 15 14.68 -32.04 -4.63
N ASP A 16 15.62 -32.19 -3.71
CA ASP A 16 15.95 -31.17 -2.70
C ASP A 16 16.64 -29.95 -3.32
N GLN A 17 17.56 -30.16 -4.27
CA GLN A 17 18.17 -29.05 -5.02
C GLN A 17 17.15 -28.30 -5.87
N ALA A 18 16.24 -29.00 -6.55
CA ALA A 18 15.17 -28.37 -7.32
C ALA A 18 14.22 -27.56 -6.42
N ARG A 19 13.86 -28.11 -5.25
CA ARG A 19 13.03 -27.43 -4.24
C ARG A 19 13.72 -26.19 -3.68
N SER A 20 15.00 -26.29 -3.30
CA SER A 20 15.81 -25.17 -2.80
C SER A 20 15.91 -24.02 -3.82
N ARG A 21 16.24 -24.34 -5.08
CA ARG A 21 16.29 -23.34 -6.17
C ARG A 21 14.94 -22.66 -6.42
N SER A 22 13.83 -23.39 -6.28
CA SER A 22 12.48 -22.85 -6.47
C SER A 22 12.04 -21.91 -5.34
N TRP A 23 12.44 -22.20 -4.09
CA TRP A 23 12.12 -21.36 -2.94
C TRP A 23 12.93 -20.06 -2.94
N VAL A 24 14.24 -20.13 -3.22
CA VAL A 24 15.09 -18.93 -3.33
C VAL A 24 14.56 -18.00 -4.41
N ARG A 25 14.23 -18.52 -5.60
CA ARG A 25 13.65 -17.71 -6.67
C ARG A 25 12.34 -17.04 -6.25
N THR A 26 11.45 -17.78 -5.60
CA THR A 26 10.18 -17.23 -5.11
C THR A 26 10.43 -16.13 -4.09
N ALA A 27 11.32 -16.36 -3.12
CA ALA A 27 11.68 -15.38 -2.11
C ALA A 27 12.27 -14.09 -2.71
N LEU A 28 13.16 -14.21 -3.70
CA LEU A 28 13.74 -13.06 -4.41
C LEU A 28 12.68 -12.26 -5.17
N VAL A 29 11.74 -12.94 -5.83
CA VAL A 29 10.64 -12.27 -6.54
C VAL A 29 9.73 -11.54 -5.55
N GLU A 30 9.35 -12.18 -4.44
CA GLU A 30 8.53 -11.55 -3.40
C GLU A 30 9.22 -10.33 -2.80
N ALA A 31 10.50 -10.46 -2.43
CA ALA A 31 11.30 -9.35 -1.92
C ALA A 31 11.41 -8.20 -2.93
N GLY A 32 11.68 -8.52 -4.20
CA GLY A 32 11.73 -7.54 -5.29
C GLY A 32 10.41 -6.78 -5.47
N LEU A 33 9.27 -7.48 -5.39
CA LEU A 33 7.95 -6.85 -5.48
C LEU A 33 7.65 -5.95 -4.27
N VAL A 34 8.02 -6.39 -3.07
CA VAL A 34 7.83 -5.60 -1.84
C VAL A 34 8.69 -4.33 -1.88
N LEU A 35 9.94 -4.44 -2.29
CA LEU A 35 10.85 -3.30 -2.44
C LEU A 35 10.39 -2.35 -3.54
N ALA A 36 9.92 -2.86 -4.68
CA ALA A 36 9.34 -2.04 -5.75
C ALA A 36 8.10 -1.28 -5.26
N GLY A 37 7.22 -1.93 -4.50
CA GLY A 37 6.06 -1.26 -3.88
C GLY A 37 6.48 -0.19 -2.87
N THR A 38 7.51 -0.47 -2.07
CA THR A 38 8.09 0.50 -1.11
C THR A 38 8.64 1.72 -1.83
N ALA A 39 9.42 1.51 -2.89
CA ALA A 39 9.98 2.57 -3.71
C ALA A 39 8.89 3.40 -4.39
N ALA A 40 7.84 2.76 -4.91
CA ALA A 40 6.70 3.45 -5.49
C ALA A 40 6.00 4.36 -4.46
N ILE A 41 5.78 3.88 -3.24
CA ILE A 41 5.22 4.70 -2.15
C ILE A 41 6.12 5.89 -1.84
N ALA A 42 7.42 5.66 -1.68
CA ALA A 42 8.38 6.72 -1.35
C ALA A 42 8.49 7.78 -2.45
N LEU A 43 8.61 7.37 -3.72
CA LEU A 43 8.80 8.27 -4.85
C LEU A 43 7.53 9.05 -5.19
N ILE A 44 6.38 8.39 -5.27
CA ILE A 44 5.11 9.06 -5.55
C ILE A 44 4.73 9.96 -4.35
N GLY A 45 5.02 9.51 -3.12
CA GLY A 45 4.81 10.28 -1.90
C GLY A 45 5.62 11.58 -1.81
N GLN A 46 6.67 11.75 -2.61
CA GLN A 46 7.42 13.02 -2.66
C GLN A 46 6.61 14.17 -3.26
N VAL A 47 5.66 13.87 -4.15
CA VAL A 47 4.77 14.89 -4.70
C VAL A 47 3.87 15.38 -3.57
N SER A 48 4.21 16.56 -3.07
CA SER A 48 3.63 17.13 -1.87
C SER A 48 3.44 18.63 -1.99
N LEU A 49 2.36 19.11 -1.37
CA LEU A 49 2.03 20.52 -1.21
C LEU A 49 2.09 20.83 0.29
N PRO A 50 3.16 21.49 0.77
CA PRO A 50 3.22 21.96 2.15
C PRO A 50 2.19 23.06 2.36
N LEU A 51 1.53 23.04 3.52
CA LEU A 51 0.51 24.02 3.90
C LEU A 51 1.02 24.79 5.12
N PRO A 52 0.98 26.14 5.13
CA PRO A 52 1.59 26.94 6.20
C PRO A 52 0.88 26.81 7.55
N PHE A 53 -0.34 26.29 7.58
CA PHE A 53 -1.17 26.14 8.78
C PHE A 53 -1.20 24.72 9.36
N THR A 54 -0.53 23.74 8.74
CA THR A 54 -0.46 22.36 9.27
C THR A 54 0.94 21.76 9.07
N PRO A 55 1.49 21.05 10.08
CA PRO A 55 2.80 20.40 9.94
C PRO A 55 2.75 19.18 9.01
N VAL A 56 1.55 18.74 8.58
CA VAL A 56 1.36 17.58 7.71
C VAL A 56 1.15 18.06 6.27
N PRO A 57 2.08 17.77 5.34
CA PRO A 57 1.93 18.16 3.95
C PRO A 57 0.86 17.30 3.25
N VAL A 58 0.16 17.87 2.27
CA VAL A 58 -0.73 17.10 1.40
C VAL A 58 0.12 16.37 0.37
N THR A 59 0.08 15.03 0.37
CA THR A 59 0.93 14.21 -0.51
C THR A 59 0.11 13.32 -1.43
N LEU A 60 0.75 12.77 -2.47
CA LEU A 60 0.23 11.65 -3.25
C LEU A 60 0.49 10.28 -2.61
N GLY A 61 0.97 10.22 -1.36
CA GLY A 61 1.29 8.96 -0.68
C GLY A 61 0.08 8.03 -0.52
N THR A 62 -1.10 8.56 -0.18
CA THR A 62 -2.35 7.77 -0.12
C THR A 62 -2.70 7.13 -1.47
N LEU A 63 -2.51 7.87 -2.57
CA LEU A 63 -2.69 7.35 -3.93
C LEU A 63 -1.69 6.24 -4.25
N ALA A 64 -0.41 6.44 -3.91
CA ALA A 64 0.63 5.45 -4.11
C ALA A 64 0.29 4.14 -3.40
N VAL A 65 -0.12 4.22 -2.14
CA VAL A 65 -0.51 3.07 -1.31
C VAL A 65 -1.73 2.35 -1.87
N MET A 66 -2.76 3.09 -2.30
CA MET A 66 -3.92 2.49 -2.95
C MET A 66 -3.54 1.78 -4.26
N GLY A 67 -2.65 2.39 -5.06
CA GLY A 67 -2.11 1.79 -6.27
C GLY A 67 -1.32 0.50 -5.99
N VAL A 68 -0.40 0.55 -5.03
CA VAL A 68 0.42 -0.60 -4.59
C VAL A 68 -0.48 -1.73 -4.08
N GLY A 69 -1.47 -1.42 -3.24
CA GLY A 69 -2.44 -2.39 -2.76
C GLY A 69 -3.28 -2.99 -3.89
N GLY A 70 -3.64 -2.18 -4.88
CA GLY A 70 -4.38 -2.65 -6.05
C GLY A 70 -3.56 -3.55 -6.99
N VAL A 71 -2.28 -3.24 -7.21
CA VAL A 71 -1.42 -3.96 -8.15
C VAL A 71 -0.78 -5.20 -7.51
N LEU A 72 -0.25 -5.07 -6.29
CA LEU A 72 0.46 -6.16 -5.59
C LEU A 72 -0.47 -6.97 -4.68
N GLY A 73 -1.67 -6.48 -4.41
CA GLY A 73 -2.61 -7.07 -3.46
C GLY A 73 -2.29 -6.72 -1.99
N ALA A 74 -3.21 -7.08 -1.10
CA ALA A 74 -3.15 -6.68 0.31
C ALA A 74 -1.90 -7.18 1.05
N ARG A 75 -1.45 -8.43 0.82
CA ARG A 75 -0.30 -9.01 1.54
C ARG A 75 1.02 -8.32 1.19
N ARG A 76 1.34 -8.25 -0.10
CA ARG A 76 2.57 -7.62 -0.59
C ARG A 76 2.54 -6.11 -0.35
N GLY A 77 1.38 -5.47 -0.54
CA GLY A 77 1.22 -4.05 -0.23
C GLY A 77 1.40 -3.72 1.25
N LEU A 78 0.89 -4.56 2.16
CA LEU A 78 1.13 -4.39 3.60
C LEU A 78 2.62 -4.53 3.93
N ALA A 79 3.31 -5.50 3.34
CA ALA A 79 4.75 -5.65 3.50
C ALA A 79 5.51 -4.42 2.96
N SER A 80 5.12 -3.86 1.81
CA SER A 80 5.71 -2.63 1.28
C SER A 80 5.51 -1.43 2.20
N VAL A 81 4.30 -1.25 2.74
CA VAL A 81 4.02 -0.19 3.72
C VAL A 81 4.83 -0.39 5.00
N ALA A 82 4.98 -1.63 5.47
CA ALA A 82 5.77 -1.93 6.66
C ALA A 82 7.26 -1.60 6.45
N VAL A 83 7.84 -2.01 5.31
CA VAL A 83 9.22 -1.67 4.97
C VAL A 83 9.39 -0.15 4.83
N PHE A 84 8.44 0.54 4.20
CA PHE A 84 8.43 2.00 4.09
C PHE A 84 8.43 2.68 5.48
N ALA A 85 7.54 2.25 6.38
CA ALA A 85 7.43 2.81 7.72
C ALA A 85 8.69 2.54 8.56
N LEU A 86 9.25 1.32 8.47
CA LEU A 86 10.49 0.96 9.15
C LEU A 86 11.67 1.77 8.60
N ALA A 87 11.78 1.93 7.29
CA ALA A 87 12.82 2.75 6.68
C ALA A 87 12.76 4.20 7.19
N ALA A 88 11.56 4.79 7.27
CA ALA A 88 11.37 6.10 7.87
C ALA A 88 11.86 6.13 9.34
N CYS A 89 11.44 5.18 10.18
CA CYS A 89 11.88 5.09 11.57
C CYS A 89 13.41 4.95 11.73
N LEU A 90 14.06 4.22 10.83
CA LEU A 90 15.50 4.02 10.81
C LEU A 90 16.29 5.23 10.26
N GLY A 91 15.60 6.33 9.94
CA GLY A 91 16.22 7.58 9.49
C GLY A 91 16.43 7.68 7.97
N VAL A 92 15.95 6.71 7.19
CA VAL A 92 16.02 6.78 5.72
C VAL A 92 15.06 7.86 5.22
N PRO A 93 15.49 8.80 4.35
CA PRO A 93 14.71 9.93 3.89
C PRO A 93 13.62 9.53 2.87
N VAL A 94 12.61 8.79 3.31
CA VAL A 94 11.54 8.27 2.44
C VAL A 94 10.23 9.05 2.55
N LEU A 95 10.07 9.89 3.59
CA LEU A 95 8.88 10.72 3.76
C LEU A 95 8.91 11.92 2.82
N ALA A 96 7.78 12.61 2.69
CA ALA A 96 7.66 13.77 1.83
C ALA A 96 8.71 14.85 2.15
N GLY A 97 9.28 15.45 1.10
CA GLY A 97 10.37 16.42 1.22
C GLY A 97 11.69 15.77 1.64
N TRP A 98 11.88 14.48 1.35
CA TRP A 98 13.04 13.68 1.77
C TRP A 98 13.24 13.68 3.30
N GLY A 99 12.15 13.74 4.06
CA GLY A 99 12.16 13.63 5.51
C GLY A 99 12.29 12.18 5.99
N SER A 100 12.65 12.02 7.27
CA SER A 100 12.71 10.72 7.94
C SER A 100 12.28 10.82 9.41
N GLY A 101 12.21 9.68 10.08
CA GLY A 101 11.86 9.56 11.49
C GLY A 101 10.35 9.54 11.77
N VAL A 102 10.04 9.55 13.06
CA VAL A 102 8.66 9.55 13.57
C VAL A 102 8.21 11.01 13.75
N THR A 103 7.71 11.60 12.66
CA THR A 103 7.25 13.01 12.63
C THR A 103 5.76 13.13 12.98
N ALA A 104 5.22 14.36 13.00
CA ALA A 104 3.78 14.61 13.17
C ALA A 104 2.90 13.93 12.10
N SER A 105 3.48 13.61 10.93
CA SER A 105 2.79 12.92 9.82
C SER A 105 2.82 11.40 9.96
N PHE A 106 3.58 10.84 10.91
CA PHE A 106 3.82 9.39 10.98
C PHE A 106 2.55 8.58 11.26
N GLY A 107 1.57 9.13 11.98
CA GLY A 107 0.27 8.47 12.16
C GLY A 107 -0.46 8.16 10.85
N TYR A 108 -0.29 9.00 9.82
CA TYR A 108 -0.87 8.76 8.51
C TYR A 108 -0.14 7.61 7.79
N VAL A 109 1.17 7.48 8.02
CA VAL A 109 1.95 6.33 7.53
C VAL A 109 1.46 5.02 8.15
N LEU A 110 1.11 5.02 9.44
CA LEU A 110 0.46 3.87 10.08
C LEU A 110 -0.90 3.57 9.45
N GLY A 111 -1.66 4.62 9.11
CA GLY A 111 -2.92 4.51 8.38
C GLY A 111 -2.81 3.88 7.00
N TYR A 112 -1.66 3.99 6.33
CA TYR A 112 -1.42 3.33 5.04
C TYR A 112 -1.56 1.81 5.11
N ALA A 113 -1.30 1.19 6.25
CA ALA A 113 -1.49 -0.24 6.44
C ALA A 113 -2.97 -0.65 6.31
N LEU A 114 -3.90 0.20 6.79
CA LEU A 114 -5.33 -0.03 6.63
C LEU A 114 -5.75 0.23 5.17
N ALA A 115 -5.29 1.33 4.59
CA ALA A 115 -5.63 1.72 3.23
C ALA A 115 -5.20 0.67 2.20
N VAL A 116 -4.00 0.10 2.32
CA VAL A 116 -3.47 -0.88 1.36
C VAL A 116 -4.25 -2.20 1.39
N VAL A 117 -4.73 -2.61 2.57
CA VAL A 117 -5.54 -3.82 2.73
C VAL A 117 -6.91 -3.63 2.07
N VAL A 118 -7.54 -2.47 2.30
CA VAL A 118 -8.83 -2.15 1.67
C VAL A 118 -8.67 -2.00 0.16
N ALA A 119 -7.62 -1.33 -0.32
CA ALA A 119 -7.33 -1.19 -1.73
C ALA A 119 -7.09 -2.54 -2.43
N GLY A 120 -6.35 -3.45 -1.78
CA GLY A 120 -6.15 -4.81 -2.29
C GLY A 120 -7.43 -5.64 -2.32
N LYS A 121 -8.38 -5.43 -1.39
CA LYS A 121 -9.71 -6.03 -1.45
C LYS A 121 -10.57 -5.42 -2.56
N ALA A 122 -10.53 -4.09 -2.72
CA ALA A 122 -11.25 -3.36 -3.75
C ALA A 122 -10.83 -3.79 -5.16
N ALA A 123 -9.55 -4.07 -5.37
CA ALA A 123 -9.01 -4.61 -6.61
C ALA A 123 -9.62 -5.96 -7.01
N ARG A 124 -9.84 -6.84 -6.02
CA ARG A 124 -10.41 -8.18 -6.24
C ARG A 124 -11.91 -8.16 -6.50
N ALA A 125 -12.62 -7.14 -6.02
CA ALA A 125 -14.07 -7.01 -6.17
C ALA A 125 -14.53 -6.90 -7.63
N GLY A 126 -13.63 -6.57 -8.57
CA GLY A 126 -13.93 -6.50 -10.01
C GLY A 126 -13.48 -7.70 -10.85
N LEU A 127 -12.85 -8.72 -10.25
CA LEU A 127 -12.22 -9.83 -10.98
C LEU A 127 -13.18 -10.99 -11.32
N GLY A 128 -14.36 -11.05 -10.69
CA GLY A 128 -15.33 -12.13 -10.88
C GLY A 128 -16.25 -11.98 -12.11
N GLN A 129 -16.05 -10.97 -12.95
CA GLN A 129 -16.97 -10.67 -14.06
C GLN A 129 -16.35 -11.06 -15.40
N GLY A 130 -16.97 -12.06 -16.03
CA GLY A 130 -16.59 -12.54 -17.36
C GLY A 130 -16.63 -11.44 -18.42
N ALA A 131 -15.98 -11.70 -19.56
CA ALA A 131 -15.84 -10.74 -20.66
C ALA A 131 -17.17 -10.20 -21.25
N GLY A 132 -18.31 -10.79 -20.90
CA GLY A 132 -19.65 -10.39 -21.34
C GLY A 132 -20.42 -9.43 -20.42
N ALA A 133 -19.81 -8.87 -19.37
CA ALA A 133 -20.52 -7.93 -18.48
C ALA A 133 -20.86 -6.61 -19.22
N GLY A 134 -22.16 -6.26 -19.27
CA GLY A 134 -22.66 -5.03 -19.87
C GLY A 134 -22.11 -3.74 -19.23
N LEU A 135 -22.25 -2.61 -19.93
CA LEU A 135 -21.70 -1.31 -19.54
C LEU A 135 -22.14 -0.85 -18.14
N SER A 136 -23.41 -1.08 -17.79
CA SER A 136 -23.99 -0.76 -16.47
C SER A 136 -23.41 -1.61 -15.33
N CYS A 137 -23.06 -2.87 -15.59
CA CYS A 137 -22.39 -3.73 -14.62
C CYS A 137 -20.94 -3.27 -14.37
N ARG A 138 -20.22 -2.91 -15.45
CA ARG A 138 -18.87 -2.32 -15.36
C ARG A 138 -18.85 -1.00 -14.59
N ALA A 139 -19.82 -0.12 -14.83
CA ALA A 139 -19.99 1.12 -14.09
C ALA A 139 -20.25 0.87 -12.59
N GLY A 140 -21.09 -0.12 -12.24
CA GLY A 140 -21.36 -0.50 -10.85
C GLY A 140 -20.13 -1.02 -10.11
N VAL A 141 -19.29 -1.83 -10.77
CA VAL A 141 -18.01 -2.30 -10.20
C VAL A 141 -17.05 -1.15 -9.94
N LEU A 142 -16.92 -0.26 -10.92
CA LEU A 142 -16.05 0.90 -10.79
C LEU A 142 -16.51 1.81 -9.65
N GLY A 143 -17.81 2.07 -9.54
CA GLY A 143 -18.40 2.82 -8.44
C GLY A 143 -18.11 2.17 -7.08
N ARG A 144 -18.32 0.86 -6.95
CA ARG A 144 -17.99 0.11 -5.73
C ARG A 144 -16.49 0.18 -5.39
N ARG A 145 -15.62 0.08 -6.39
CA ARG A 145 -14.18 0.19 -6.21
C ARG A 145 -13.79 1.58 -5.70
N ILE A 146 -14.28 2.64 -6.33
CA ILE A 146 -14.03 4.03 -5.89
C ILE A 146 -14.55 4.24 -4.46
N ALA A 147 -15.74 3.73 -4.14
CA ALA A 147 -16.29 3.81 -2.77
C ALA A 147 -15.39 3.11 -1.74
N LEU A 148 -14.87 1.93 -2.04
CA LEU A 148 -13.93 1.24 -1.16
C LEU A 148 -12.60 1.99 -1.02
N LEU A 149 -12.12 2.64 -2.10
CA LEU A 149 -10.91 3.46 -2.05
C LEU A 149 -11.12 4.77 -1.29
N LEU A 150 -12.33 5.34 -1.28
CA LEU A 150 -12.68 6.44 -0.40
C LEU A 150 -12.65 6.02 1.06
N VAL A 151 -13.20 4.85 1.39
CA VAL A 151 -13.10 4.25 2.73
C VAL A 151 -11.64 3.99 3.10
N ALA A 152 -10.82 3.50 2.16
CA ALA A 152 -9.39 3.30 2.37
C ALA A 152 -8.70 4.61 2.78
N SER A 153 -8.94 5.72 2.06
CA SER A 153 -8.41 7.03 2.39
C SER A 153 -8.90 7.54 3.75
N ALA A 154 -10.21 7.42 4.03
CA ALA A 154 -10.78 7.86 5.30
C ALA A 154 -10.19 7.12 6.52
N LEU A 155 -9.88 5.83 6.39
CA LEU A 155 -9.25 5.04 7.44
C LEU A 155 -7.84 5.53 7.80
N VAL A 156 -7.16 6.23 6.88
CA VAL A 156 -5.83 6.81 7.17
C VAL A 156 -5.91 7.89 8.24
N TYR A 157 -7.02 8.63 8.28
CA TYR A 157 -7.21 9.73 9.24
C TYR A 157 -7.33 9.24 10.68
N VAL A 158 -7.77 8.00 10.91
CA VAL A 158 -7.96 7.48 12.27
C VAL A 158 -6.64 7.49 13.06
N PRO A 159 -5.59 6.75 12.66
CA PRO A 159 -4.30 6.86 13.33
C PRO A 159 -3.60 8.20 13.05
N GLY A 160 -3.86 8.83 11.90
CA GLY A 160 -3.27 10.12 11.52
C GLY A 160 -3.60 11.26 12.49
N VAL A 161 -4.88 11.53 12.71
CA VAL A 161 -5.35 12.63 13.57
C VAL A 161 -5.04 12.36 15.03
N ILE A 162 -5.17 11.10 15.49
CA ILE A 162 -4.82 10.72 16.86
C ILE A 162 -3.34 11.00 17.13
N TRP A 163 -2.46 10.61 16.21
CA TRP A 163 -1.02 10.89 16.32
C TRP A 163 -0.71 12.38 16.21
N LEU A 164 -1.34 13.08 15.27
CA LEU A 164 -1.13 14.52 15.08
C LEU A 164 -1.45 15.30 16.35
N LYS A 165 -2.56 14.96 17.01
CA LYS A 165 -2.93 15.53 18.32
C LYS A 165 -1.88 15.23 19.38
N ALA A 166 -1.37 13.99 19.44
CA ALA A 166 -0.32 13.62 20.39
C ALA A 166 1.01 14.35 20.12
N ALA A 167 1.39 14.52 18.84
CA ALA A 167 2.65 15.13 18.43
C ALA A 167 2.67 16.66 18.55
N THR A 168 1.52 17.31 18.36
CA THR A 168 1.40 18.78 18.39
C THR A 168 0.84 19.34 19.69
N GLY A 169 0.17 18.50 20.49
CA GLY A 169 -0.57 18.95 21.68
C GLY A 169 -1.81 19.81 21.37
N ALA A 170 -2.21 19.93 20.10
CA ALA A 170 -3.32 20.76 19.69
C ALA A 170 -4.67 20.27 20.25
N ALA A 171 -5.61 21.19 20.44
CA ALA A 171 -6.99 20.85 20.77
C ALA A 171 -7.63 20.02 19.64
N TRP A 172 -8.58 19.14 19.98
CA TRP A 172 -9.22 18.25 19.02
C TRP A 172 -9.79 18.99 17.81
N GLY A 173 -10.47 20.12 18.00
CA GLY A 173 -11.01 20.92 16.89
C GLY A 173 -9.95 21.37 15.89
N ALA A 174 -8.78 21.80 16.39
CA ALA A 174 -7.65 22.19 15.55
C ALA A 174 -6.99 20.98 14.88
N ALA A 175 -6.84 19.86 15.59
CA ALA A 175 -6.29 18.62 15.01
C ALA A 175 -7.16 18.09 13.86
N PHE A 176 -8.50 18.19 13.97
CA PHE A 176 -9.41 17.83 12.88
C PHE A 176 -9.34 18.81 11.71
N SER A 177 -9.35 20.13 11.97
CA SER A 177 -9.30 21.13 10.91
C SER A 177 -7.99 21.09 10.11
N MET A 178 -6.87 20.86 10.80
CA MET A 178 -5.55 20.74 10.18
C MET A 178 -5.29 19.37 9.57
N GLY A 179 -5.87 18.31 10.15
CA GLY A 179 -5.55 16.92 9.85
C GLY A 179 -6.53 16.19 8.93
N VAL A 180 -7.71 16.74 8.67
CA VAL A 180 -8.74 16.14 7.81
C VAL A 180 -9.12 17.09 6.68
N THR A 181 -9.59 18.30 7.00
CA THR A 181 -10.17 19.25 6.04
C THR A 181 -9.35 19.47 4.76
N PRO A 182 -8.03 19.73 4.80
CA PRO A 182 -7.26 19.96 3.57
C PRO A 182 -7.06 18.69 2.73
N PHE A 183 -7.19 17.50 3.33
CA PHE A 183 -6.93 16.23 2.66
C PHE A 183 -8.16 15.67 1.95
N VAL A 184 -9.37 15.97 2.43
CA VAL A 184 -10.62 15.36 1.91
C VAL A 184 -10.77 15.55 0.40
N LEU A 185 -10.63 16.78 -0.09
CA LEU A 185 -10.80 17.07 -1.51
C LEU A 185 -9.78 16.32 -2.37
N GLY A 186 -8.52 16.33 -1.93
CA GLY A 186 -7.44 15.61 -2.60
C GLY A 186 -7.66 14.10 -2.59
N ASP A 187 -8.13 13.55 -1.47
CA ASP A 187 -8.34 12.11 -1.34
C ASP A 187 -9.54 11.61 -2.14
N VAL A 188 -10.59 12.41 -2.30
CA VAL A 188 -11.68 12.10 -3.25
C VAL A 188 -11.14 11.96 -4.66
N LEU A 189 -10.37 12.95 -5.12
CA LEU A 189 -9.75 12.91 -6.45
C LEU A 189 -8.81 11.70 -6.59
N LYS A 190 -7.97 11.44 -5.60
CA LYS A 190 -7.03 10.31 -5.59
C LYS A 190 -7.75 8.97 -5.63
N SER A 191 -8.85 8.80 -4.89
CA SER A 191 -9.62 7.55 -4.89
C SER A 191 -10.29 7.30 -6.24
N VAL A 192 -10.74 8.34 -6.95
CA VAL A 192 -11.23 8.23 -8.34
C VAL A 192 -10.10 7.79 -9.26
N VAL A 193 -8.95 8.49 -9.24
CA VAL A 193 -7.79 8.15 -10.08
C VAL A 193 -7.32 6.71 -9.80
N ALA A 194 -7.18 6.34 -8.53
CA ALA A 194 -6.79 4.99 -8.14
C ALA A 194 -7.84 3.93 -8.51
N GLY A 195 -9.13 4.29 -8.56
CA GLY A 195 -10.21 3.43 -9.04
C GLY A 195 -10.17 3.17 -10.54
N LEU A 196 -9.73 4.16 -11.31
CA LEU A 196 -9.58 4.07 -12.77
C LEU A 196 -8.32 3.34 -13.22
N LEU A 197 -7.32 3.19 -12.35
CA LEU A 197 -6.08 2.49 -12.69
C LEU A 197 -6.37 1.04 -13.16
N PRO A 198 -5.80 0.62 -14.30
CA PRO A 198 -5.92 -0.76 -14.77
C PRO A 198 -5.16 -1.67 -13.81
N LEU A 199 -5.88 -2.56 -13.14
CA LEU A 199 -5.28 -3.54 -12.24
C LEU A 199 -5.16 -4.88 -12.95
N ARG A 200 -4.00 -5.52 -12.76
CA ARG A 200 -3.77 -6.86 -13.30
C ARG A 200 -4.77 -7.81 -12.66
N ARG A 201 -5.56 -8.49 -13.51
CA ARG A 201 -6.38 -9.62 -13.08
C ARG A 201 -5.42 -10.73 -12.65
N ALA A 202 -5.38 -10.99 -11.33
CA ALA A 202 -4.64 -12.10 -10.77
C ALA A 202 -5.49 -13.36 -10.84
#